data_AF-A0AAN1XW31-F1
#
_entry.id   AF-A0AAN1XW31-F1
#
_cell.length_a   1.000
_cell.length_b   1.000
_cell.length_c   1.000
_cell.angle_alpha   90.00
_cell.angle_beta   90.00
_cell.angle_gamma   90.00
#
_symmetry.space_group_name_H-M   'P 1'
#
loop_
_entity.id
_entity.type
_entity.pdbx_description
1 polymer ?
#
loop_
_entity_poly.entity_id
_entity_poly.type
_entity_poly.pdbx_seq_one_letter_code
_entity_poly.pdbx_strand_id
1 'polypeptide(L)'
;MDFLEQFDRATIEGIEPIAESDQFAIYPVGSDTYLLVQRHGAMPWTALRLSGDGMFRVGSLLIDAMRHLYRDVASNLSPNLRR
;
A
#
# COMPACT_ATOMS: atom_id res chain seq x y z
N MET A 1 1.52 14.10 -0.49
CA MET A 1 0.86 12.81 -0.26
C MET A 1 -0.46 13.15 0.36
N ASP A 2 -1.54 12.73 -0.28
CA ASP A 2 -2.88 13.06 0.20
C ASP A 2 -3.67 11.76 0.35
N PHE A 3 -4.34 11.61 1.49
CA PHE A 3 -5.28 10.51 1.70
C PHE A 3 -6.65 10.91 1.15
N LEU A 4 -7.20 10.06 0.30
CA LEU A 4 -8.53 10.23 -0.28
C LEU A 4 -9.46 9.24 0.44
N GLU A 5 -10.12 9.72 1.49
CA GLU A 5 -11.06 8.94 2.30
C GLU A 5 -12.30 8.49 1.51
N GLN A 6 -12.74 9.32 0.57
CA GLN A 6 -13.81 9.00 -0.36
C GLN A 6 -13.30 9.26 -1.76
N PHE A 7 -13.04 8.17 -2.48
CA PHE A 7 -12.57 8.20 -3.85
C PHE A 7 -13.66 7.68 -4.77
N ASP A 8 -14.05 8.48 -5.76
CA ASP A 8 -15.04 8.07 -6.76
C ASP A 8 -14.41 7.06 -7.72
N ARG A 9 -15.03 5.89 -7.84
CA ARG A 9 -14.64 4.84 -8.78
C ARG A 9 -14.55 5.35 -10.21
N ALA A 10 -15.36 6.34 -10.60
CA ALA A 10 -15.31 6.94 -11.92
C ALA A 10 -13.91 7.48 -12.30
N THR A 11 -13.10 7.87 -11.32
CA THR A 11 -11.76 8.44 -11.54
C THR A 11 -10.74 7.42 -12.07
N ILE A 12 -10.99 6.12 -11.90
CA ILE A 12 -10.13 5.02 -12.40
C ILE A 12 -10.87 4.13 -13.38
N GLU A 13 -12.10 4.48 -13.74
CA GLU A 13 -12.87 3.71 -14.70
C GLU A 13 -12.20 3.79 -16.08
N GLY A 14 -11.91 2.63 -16.67
CA GLY A 14 -11.18 2.53 -17.93
C GLY A 14 -9.65 2.72 -17.81
N ILE A 15 -9.10 2.95 -16.62
CA ILE A 15 -7.66 2.97 -16.39
C ILE A 15 -7.19 1.56 -16.02
N GLU A 16 -6.22 1.03 -16.76
CA GLU A 16 -5.59 -0.26 -16.44
C GLU A 16 -4.63 -0.09 -15.25
N PRO A 17 -4.72 -0.94 -14.20
CA PRO A 17 -3.78 -0.88 -13.10
C PRO A 17 -2.39 -1.32 -13.57
N ILE A 18 -1.35 -0.63 -13.11
CA ILE A 18 0.06 -1.00 -13.39
C ILE A 18 0.58 -2.10 -12.46
N ALA A 19 -0.11 -2.31 -11.34
CA ALA A 19 0.13 -3.39 -10.40
C ALA A 19 -1.15 -3.68 -9.62
N GLU A 20 -1.43 -4.94 -9.36
CA GLU A 20 -2.58 -5.35 -8.56
C GLU A 20 -2.31 -6.60 -7.71
N SER A 21 -3.07 -6.71 -6.65
CA SER A 21 -3.22 -7.87 -5.77
C SER A 21 -4.70 -7.99 -5.38
N ASP A 22 -5.06 -9.05 -4.68
CA ASP A 22 -6.45 -9.30 -4.26
C ASP A 22 -7.08 -8.15 -3.42
N GLN A 23 -6.25 -7.35 -2.75
CA GLN A 23 -6.71 -6.30 -1.82
C GLN A 23 -6.36 -4.88 -2.27
N PHE A 24 -5.42 -4.72 -3.20
CA PHE A 24 -4.90 -3.41 -3.62
C PHE A 24 -4.62 -3.36 -5.11
N ALA A 25 -4.81 -2.18 -5.71
CA ALA A 25 -4.34 -1.89 -7.06
C ALA A 25 -3.70 -0.51 -7.14
N ILE A 26 -2.75 -0.36 -8.06
CA ILE A 26 -2.05 0.89 -8.33
C ILE A 26 -2.43 1.39 -9.71
N TYR A 27 -2.97 2.62 -9.77
CA TYR A 27 -3.40 3.25 -11.02
C TYR A 27 -2.52 4.46 -11.36
N PRO A 28 -2.05 4.59 -12.62
CA PRO A 28 -1.43 5.81 -13.09
C PRO A 28 -2.54 6.83 -13.43
N VAL A 29 -2.53 7.99 -12.78
CA VAL A 29 -3.56 9.05 -12.98
C VAL A 29 -2.97 10.37 -13.45
N GLY A 30 -1.69 10.39 -13.84
CA GLY A 30 -0.99 11.57 -14.34
C GLY A 30 0.46 11.26 -14.71
N SER A 31 1.24 12.28 -15.06
CA SER A 31 2.61 12.12 -15.56
C SER A 31 3.62 11.63 -14.51
N ASP A 32 3.30 11.74 -13.22
CA ASP A 32 4.07 11.17 -12.11
C ASP A 32 3.18 10.98 -10.86
N THR A 33 1.91 10.69 -11.08
CA THR A 33 0.91 10.60 -10.00
C THR A 33 0.23 9.24 -10.02
N TYR A 34 0.19 8.60 -8.86
CA TYR A 34 -0.32 7.26 -8.69
C TYR A 34 -1.35 7.22 -7.56
N LEU A 35 -2.34 6.37 -7.74
CA LEU A 35 -3.32 6.02 -6.71
C LEU A 35 -3.09 4.59 -6.26
N LEU A 36 -2.77 4.41 -4.98
CA LEU A 36 -2.87 3.13 -4.30
C LEU A 36 -4.29 2.97 -3.77
N VAL A 37 -5.07 2.09 -4.38
CA VAL A 37 -6.50 1.92 -4.11
C VAL A 37 -6.75 0.61 -3.39
N GLN A 38 -7.52 0.65 -2.30
CA GLN A 38 -7.97 -0.56 -1.60
C GLN A 38 -9.21 -1.15 -2.29
N ARG A 39 -9.13 -2.40 -2.75
CA ARG A 39 -10.20 -3.13 -3.45
C ARG A 39 -10.74 -4.24 -2.55
N HIS A 40 -11.47 -3.89 -1.49
CA HIS A 40 -12.13 -4.90 -0.64
C HIS A 40 -13.65 -4.72 -0.67
N GLY A 41 -14.39 -5.78 -1.01
CA GLY A 41 -15.82 -5.74 -1.38
C GLY A 41 -16.82 -5.28 -0.32
N ALA A 42 -16.37 -5.00 0.91
CA ALA A 42 -17.18 -4.48 2.00
C ALA A 42 -16.72 -3.09 2.50
N MET A 43 -15.70 -2.49 1.88
CA MET A 43 -15.14 -1.19 2.28
C MET A 43 -15.43 -0.13 1.21
N PRO A 44 -15.65 1.14 1.61
CA PRO A 44 -15.58 2.27 0.69
C PRO A 44 -14.26 2.24 -0.07
N TRP A 45 -14.28 2.69 -1.34
CA TRP A 45 -13.06 2.84 -2.12
C TRP A 45 -12.22 3.94 -1.49
N THR A 46 -11.13 3.55 -0.82
CA THR A 46 -10.14 4.45 -0.25
C THR A 46 -8.89 4.43 -1.13
N ALA A 47 -8.25 5.59 -1.26
CA ALA A 47 -7.06 5.73 -2.08
C ALA A 47 -5.99 6.61 -1.43
N LEU A 48 -4.73 6.26 -1.69
CA LEU A 48 -3.57 7.04 -1.33
C LEU A 48 -2.97 7.64 -2.60
N ARG A 49 -2.95 8.98 -2.68
CA ARG A 49 -2.35 9.69 -3.80
C ARG A 49 -0.90 10.03 -3.52
N LEU A 50 -0.03 9.55 -4.41
CA LEU A 50 1.41 9.59 -4.27
C LEU A 50 2.05 10.07 -5.57
N SER A 51 3.19 10.76 -5.46
CA SER A 51 4.09 10.88 -6.61
C SER A 51 4.80 9.55 -6.84
N GLY A 52 5.41 9.35 -8.02
CA GLY A 52 6.21 8.16 -8.30
C GLY A 52 7.32 7.96 -7.26
N ASP A 53 8.11 9.02 -7.03
CA ASP A 53 9.15 9.01 -5.98
C ASP A 53 8.60 8.70 -4.59
N GLY A 54 7.43 9.25 -4.27
CA GLY A 54 6.75 9.00 -2.99
C GLY A 54 6.38 7.53 -2.82
N MET A 55 5.89 6.90 -3.87
CA MET A 55 5.49 5.49 -3.87
C MET A 55 6.69 4.56 -3.66
N PHE A 56 7.81 4.78 -4.37
CA PHE A 56 9.01 3.98 -4.18
C PHE A 56 9.62 4.15 -2.77
N ARG A 57 9.67 5.40 -2.27
CA ARG A 57 10.17 5.67 -0.91
C ARG A 57 9.32 5.01 0.16
N VAL A 58 8.00 5.15 0.09
CA VAL A 58 7.08 4.51 1.04
C VAL A 58 7.20 2.99 0.98
N GLY A 59 7.27 2.40 -0.21
CA GLY A 59 7.49 0.97 -0.38
C GLY A 59 8.79 0.49 0.29
N SER A 60 9.90 1.21 0.09
CA SER A 60 11.17 0.88 0.72
C SER A 60 11.10 0.98 2.25
N LEU A 61 10.48 2.04 2.79
CA LEU A 61 10.31 2.23 4.23
C LEU A 61 9.41 1.14 4.84
N LEU A 62 8.35 0.75 4.13
CA LEU A 62 7.45 -0.31 4.58
C LEU A 62 8.17 -1.66 4.62
N ILE A 63 8.96 -1.99 3.59
CA ILE A 63 9.77 -3.22 3.58
C ILE A 63 10.73 -3.25 4.77
N ASP A 64 11.42 -2.14 5.05
CA ASP A 64 12.34 -2.05 6.18
C ASP A 64 11.62 -2.18 7.52
N ALA A 65 10.47 -1.53 7.69
CA ALA A 65 9.63 -1.67 8.88
C ALA A 65 9.14 -3.12 9.07
N MET A 66 8.71 -3.79 7.99
CA MET A 66 8.28 -5.19 8.03
C MET A 66 9.43 -6.14 8.38
N ARG A 67 10.67 -5.85 7.94
CA ARG A 67 11.87 -6.60 8.35
C ARG A 67 12.18 -6.44 9.83
N HIS A 68 12.01 -5.24 10.39
CA HIS A 68 12.12 -5.02 11.84
C HIS A 68 11.05 -5.81 12.59
N LEU A 69 9.78 -5.67 12.19
CA LEU A 69 8.65 -6.38 12.81
C LEU A 69 8.85 -7.90 12.79
N TYR A 70 9.28 -8.46 11.66
CA TYR A 70 9.56 -9.89 11.53
C TYR A 70 10.64 -10.34 12.52
N ARG A 71 11.74 -9.59 12.65
CA ARG A 71 12.82 -9.91 13.59
C ARG A 71 12.33 -9.90 15.04
N ASP A 72 11.54 -8.90 15.41
CA ASP A 72 11.00 -8.78 16.76
C ASP A 72 10.06 -9.95 17.08
N VAL A 73 9.12 -10.25 16.18
CA VAL A 73 8.20 -11.39 16.33
C VAL A 73 8.98 -12.71 16.40
N ALA A 74 9.97 -12.93 15.52
CA ALA A 74 10.79 -14.14 15.54
C ALA A 74 11.59 -14.28 16.84
N SER A 75 12.10 -13.16 17.39
CA SER A 75 12.82 -13.16 18.67
C SER A 75 11.92 -13.56 19.85
N ASN A 76 10.66 -13.11 19.83
CA ASN A 76 9.66 -13.44 20.85
C ASN A 76 9.13 -14.87 20.74
N LEU A 77 9.16 -15.47 19.54
CA LEU A 77 8.73 -16.85 19.30
C LEU A 77 9.87 -17.87 19.45
N SER A 78 11.12 -17.42 19.59
CA SER A 78 12.26 -18.30 19.84
C SER A 78 12.14 -18.94 21.24
N PRO A 79 12.13 -20.28 21.36
CA PRO A 79 11.95 -20.99 22.65
C PRO A 79 13.04 -20.72 23.71
N ASN A 80 14.05 -19.92 23.40
CA ASN A 80 15.27 -19.79 24.21
C ASN A 80 15.38 -18.51 25.04
N LEU A 81 14.34 -17.66 25.13
CA LEU A 81 14.39 -16.43 25.94
C LEU A 81 13.92 -16.58 27.41
N ARG A 82 13.78 -17.81 27.92
CA ARG A 82 13.57 -18.10 29.34
C ARG A 82 14.61 -19.12 29.84
N ARG A 83 15.84 -18.65 30.05
CA ARG A 83 16.77 -19.24 31.02
C ARG A 83 17.42 -18.11 31.81
#